data_AF-A0A923YIN7-F1
#
_entry.id   AF-A0A923YIN7-F1
#
_cell.length_a   1.000
_cell.length_b   1.000
_cell.length_c   1.000
_cell.angle_alpha   90.00
_cell.angle_beta   90.00
_cell.angle_gamma   90.00
#
_symmetry.space_group_name_H-M   'P 1'
#
loop_
_entity.id
_entity.type
_entity.pdbx_description
1 polymer ?
#
loop_
_entity_poly.entity_id
_entity_poly.type
_entity_poly.pdbx_seq_one_letter_code
_entity_poly.pdbx_strand_id
1 'polypeptide(L)'
;MNEIIVLGGASGFVLVVLALFFASRCVRYVSNNRVAVVEKLWSGAGSVTGGLIALGGEAGFQPEVLRGGYHFFFPFQYRIHTQPLVTIPQGQIGYVFARDGASLLSTQTLASNSVTADFLDVRRFLGDGGQKGPQRAILREGTYAINLAQFVVLTRDQIYGLILDRNDADLFAQMQAVVAERGGFGAVVIKDSNDQIGIVTVHDGPALTADHIIAPEVGTDQADSDHFHNSFQDPERFIAAGGRRGRQLQVLVEGSYFINRLFATVEMVGKTVIEVGHVGVVISYTGTDTADTSGEDYRHGELVARGSRGVWSDPLLPGKYAFNTYAGKMIIVPTTNFILKWDKTETGQHNFDENLSEVSLITRDAFEPTLPLSVVVHIDYRKAPLVVQRFGDIKKLVEQTLDPMVSAYFKNVAQKKTLIELLQDRSDIQEQSGKEMRAKFVAYNLELQEVLIGTPRAAVGNDQIEKVLQQL
;
A
#
# COMPACT_ATOMS: atom_id res chain seq x y z
N MET A 1 -10.54 51.73 -76.60
CA MET A 1 -11.59 51.16 -75.73
C MET A 1 -11.28 49.73 -75.29
N ASN A 2 -10.70 48.87 -76.15
CA ASN A 2 -10.30 47.51 -75.75
C ASN A 2 -9.19 47.43 -74.68
N GLU A 3 -8.18 48.31 -74.70
CA GLU A 3 -7.10 48.25 -73.69
C GLU A 3 -7.54 48.61 -72.26
N ILE A 4 -8.52 49.51 -72.11
CA ILE A 4 -9.07 49.91 -70.80
C ILE A 4 -9.91 48.79 -70.18
N ILE A 5 -10.63 48.02 -71.01
CA ILE A 5 -11.41 46.85 -70.58
C ILE A 5 -10.47 45.70 -70.16
N VAL A 6 -9.35 45.51 -70.87
CA VAL A 6 -8.34 44.50 -70.52
C VAL A 6 -7.60 44.88 -69.22
N LEU A 7 -7.24 46.15 -69.02
CA LEU A 7 -6.65 46.61 -67.75
C LEU A 7 -7.63 46.53 -66.57
N GLY A 8 -8.90 46.87 -66.78
CA GLY A 8 -9.96 46.76 -65.77
C GLY A 8 -10.24 45.30 -65.38
N GLY A 9 -10.26 44.39 -66.35
CA GLY A 9 -10.41 42.95 -66.12
C GLY A 9 -9.20 42.33 -65.41
N ALA A 10 -7.98 42.72 -65.77
CA ALA A 10 -6.77 42.27 -65.10
C ALA A 10 -6.69 42.76 -63.64
N SER A 11 -7.06 44.02 -63.39
CA SER A 11 -7.09 44.60 -62.04
C SER A 11 -8.16 43.94 -61.15
N GLY A 12 -9.35 43.67 -61.71
CA GLY A 12 -10.40 42.93 -61.02
C GLY A 12 -10.00 41.48 -60.70
N PHE A 13 -9.33 40.80 -61.63
CA PHE A 13 -8.81 39.45 -61.40
C PHE A 13 -7.75 39.42 -60.30
N VAL A 14 -6.81 40.37 -60.28
CA VAL A 14 -5.80 40.49 -59.21
C VAL A 14 -6.46 40.76 -57.85
N LEU A 15 -7.48 41.61 -57.79
CA LEU A 15 -8.23 41.86 -56.55
C LEU A 15 -8.98 40.62 -56.07
N VAL A 16 -9.58 39.84 -56.97
CA VAL A 16 -10.24 38.56 -56.62
C VAL A 16 -9.22 37.52 -56.16
N VAL A 17 -8.06 37.41 -56.82
CA VAL A 17 -6.98 36.50 -56.40
C VAL A 17 -6.41 36.91 -55.05
N LEU A 18 -6.18 38.19 -54.80
CA LEU A 18 -5.75 38.69 -53.49
C LEU A 18 -6.84 38.47 -52.43
N ALA A 19 -8.11 38.75 -52.74
CA ALA A 19 -9.22 38.49 -51.84
C ALA A 19 -9.34 37.00 -51.50
N LEU A 20 -9.19 36.11 -52.50
CA LEU A 20 -9.17 34.66 -52.31
C LEU A 20 -7.93 34.21 -51.52
N PHE A 21 -6.77 34.84 -51.72
CA PHE A 21 -5.53 34.55 -50.98
C PHE A 21 -5.62 34.98 -49.51
N PHE A 22 -6.22 36.13 -49.23
CA PHE A 22 -6.50 36.57 -47.86
C PHE A 22 -7.62 35.74 -47.22
N ALA A 23 -8.67 35.40 -47.97
CA ALA A 23 -9.78 34.57 -47.50
C ALA A 23 -9.38 33.11 -47.24
N SER A 24 -8.47 32.55 -48.04
CA SER A 24 -7.97 31.19 -47.89
C SER A 24 -7.01 31.03 -46.71
N ARG A 25 -6.49 32.15 -46.17
CA ARG A 25 -5.57 32.19 -45.02
C ARG A 25 -4.38 31.26 -45.24
N CYS A 26 -3.78 31.31 -46.45
CA CYS A 26 -2.64 30.48 -46.86
C CYS A 26 -1.41 30.64 -45.96
N VAL A 27 -1.19 31.83 -45.40
CA VAL A 27 -0.10 32.10 -44.47
C VAL A 27 -0.64 32.09 -43.05
N ARG A 28 -0.09 31.22 -42.20
CA ARG A 28 -0.50 31.10 -40.80
C ARG A 28 0.71 31.25 -39.90
N TYR A 29 0.59 32.16 -38.94
CA TYR A 29 1.57 32.34 -37.89
C TYR A 29 1.15 31.53 -36.66
N VAL A 30 2.09 30.71 -36.17
CA VAL A 30 1.96 29.98 -34.91
C VAL A 30 2.96 30.60 -33.94
N SER A 31 2.48 31.03 -32.77
CA SER A 31 3.36 31.60 -31.74
C SER A 31 4.22 30.50 -31.08
N ASN A 32 5.43 30.84 -30.63
CA ASN A 32 6.37 29.88 -30.04
C ASN A 32 5.86 29.19 -28.75
N ASN A 33 4.85 29.75 -28.08
CA ASN A 33 4.21 29.17 -26.89
C ASN A 33 3.03 28.24 -27.23
N ARG A 34 2.82 27.94 -28.52
CA ARG A 34 1.71 27.12 -29.01
C ARG A 34 2.20 26.08 -30.00
N VAL A 35 1.39 25.05 -30.16
CA VAL A 35 1.54 24.02 -31.17
C VAL A 35 0.33 24.06 -32.09
N ALA A 36 0.54 23.86 -33.38
CA ALA A 36 -0.56 23.78 -34.34
C ALA A 36 -0.74 22.34 -34.83
N VAL A 37 -1.95 21.82 -34.65
CA VAL A 37 -2.39 20.55 -35.23
C VAL A 37 -3.01 20.83 -36.59
N VAL A 38 -2.55 20.12 -37.62
CA VAL A 38 -3.02 20.30 -38.99
C VAL A 38 -4.10 19.26 -39.30
N GLU A 39 -5.24 19.71 -39.81
CA GLU A 39 -6.32 18.88 -40.33
C GLU A 39 -6.40 19.10 -41.83
N LYS A 40 -6.27 18.03 -42.62
CA LYS A 40 -6.41 18.07 -44.08
C LYS A 40 -7.86 17.76 -44.44
N LEU A 41 -8.56 18.72 -45.05
CA LEU A 41 -10.00 18.64 -45.30
C LEU A 41 -10.35 17.75 -46.50
N TRP A 42 -9.47 17.68 -47.50
CA TRP A 42 -9.64 16.83 -48.68
C TRP A 42 -8.29 16.42 -49.27
N SER A 43 -8.26 15.25 -49.88
CA SER A 43 -7.08 14.68 -50.55
C SER A 43 -7.52 13.91 -51.79
N GLY A 44 -6.71 13.91 -52.85
CA GLY A 44 -6.96 13.08 -54.03
C GLY A 44 -6.89 11.57 -53.73
N ALA A 45 -6.26 11.18 -52.63
CA ALA A 45 -6.21 9.81 -52.14
C ALA A 45 -7.44 9.38 -51.32
N GLY A 46 -8.41 10.27 -51.08
CA GLY A 46 -9.58 10.01 -50.25
C GLY A 46 -9.44 10.47 -48.80
N SER A 47 -10.37 10.01 -47.95
CA SER A 47 -10.41 10.27 -46.50
C SER A 47 -9.86 9.08 -45.72
N VAL A 48 -9.34 9.35 -44.52
CA VAL A 48 -8.90 8.31 -43.58
C VAL A 48 -9.98 7.23 -43.44
N THR A 49 -9.60 5.97 -43.69
CA THR A 49 -10.53 4.84 -43.72
C THR A 49 -10.74 4.19 -42.36
N GLY A 50 -9.83 4.42 -41.42
CA GLY A 50 -9.91 3.95 -40.04
C GLY A 50 -8.99 4.76 -39.13
N GLY A 51 -9.44 4.96 -37.88
CA GLY A 51 -8.75 5.84 -36.94
C GLY A 51 -9.06 7.33 -37.16
N LEU A 52 -8.35 8.18 -36.43
CA LEU A 52 -8.48 9.64 -36.42
C LEU A 52 -7.32 10.32 -37.17
N ILE A 53 -6.14 9.68 -37.22
CA ILE A 53 -4.90 10.27 -37.74
C ILE A 53 -4.57 9.72 -39.14
N ALA A 54 -4.37 10.63 -40.09
CA ALA A 54 -4.01 10.32 -41.47
C ALA A 54 -2.49 10.11 -41.63
N LEU A 55 -2.05 8.85 -41.62
CA LEU A 55 -0.63 8.51 -41.80
C LEU A 55 -0.16 8.56 -43.26
N GLY A 56 -1.04 8.24 -44.22
CA GLY A 56 -0.70 8.09 -45.65
C GLY A 56 -0.90 9.34 -46.52
N GLY A 57 -1.11 10.53 -45.93
CA GLY A 57 -1.41 11.75 -46.68
C GLY A 57 -2.87 11.88 -47.15
N GLU A 58 -3.75 11.05 -46.60
CA GLU A 58 -5.20 11.09 -46.74
C GLU A 58 -5.81 12.34 -46.08
N ALA A 59 -7.10 12.62 -46.31
CA ALA A 59 -7.82 13.65 -45.55
C ALA A 59 -8.04 13.19 -44.10
N GLY A 60 -7.81 14.08 -43.14
CA GLY A 60 -7.82 13.79 -41.71
C GLY A 60 -6.78 14.61 -40.92
N PHE A 61 -6.70 14.37 -39.61
CA PHE A 61 -5.68 14.99 -38.75
C PHE A 61 -4.30 14.45 -39.10
N GLN A 62 -3.33 15.35 -39.32
CA GLN A 62 -1.96 14.96 -39.64
C GLN A 62 -1.21 14.59 -38.36
N PRO A 63 -0.27 13.62 -38.42
CA PRO A 63 0.48 13.18 -37.26
C PRO A 63 1.50 14.23 -36.80
N GLU A 64 2.13 14.96 -37.73
CA GLU A 64 3.12 15.97 -37.39
C GLU A 64 2.48 17.26 -36.87
N VAL A 65 3.07 17.81 -35.82
CA VAL A 65 2.67 19.10 -35.26
C VAL A 65 3.59 20.22 -35.73
N LEU A 66 3.02 21.40 -35.91
CA LEU A 66 3.78 22.59 -36.31
C LEU A 66 4.20 23.40 -35.08
N ARG A 67 5.50 23.66 -35.01
CA ARG A 67 6.12 24.54 -34.02
C ARG A 67 5.98 26.00 -34.47
N GLY A 68 6.35 26.92 -33.58
CA GLY A 68 6.23 28.36 -33.84
C GLY A 68 6.98 28.81 -35.09
N GLY A 69 6.36 29.73 -35.84
CA GLY A 69 6.85 30.19 -37.14
C GLY A 69 5.73 30.51 -38.13
N TYR A 70 6.14 30.99 -39.31
CA TYR A 70 5.25 31.17 -40.46
C TYR A 70 5.19 29.90 -41.28
N HIS A 71 3.98 29.42 -41.53
CA HIS A 71 3.72 28.22 -42.31
C HIS A 71 2.81 28.55 -43.50
N PHE A 72 3.11 27.95 -44.65
CA PHE A 72 2.44 28.19 -45.92
C PHE A 72 1.64 26.95 -46.33
N PHE A 73 0.35 27.13 -46.64
CA PHE A 73 -0.54 26.04 -47.02
C PHE A 73 -1.25 26.33 -48.34
N PHE A 74 -1.62 25.24 -49.01
CA PHE A 74 -2.48 25.32 -50.18
C PHE A 74 -3.88 25.84 -49.78
N PRO A 75 -4.48 26.77 -50.54
CA PRO A 75 -5.76 27.37 -50.21
C PRO A 75 -6.87 26.32 -50.08
N PHE A 76 -7.72 26.46 -49.06
CA PHE A 76 -8.91 25.63 -48.80
C PHE A 76 -8.66 24.13 -48.56
N GLN A 77 -7.41 23.68 -48.49
CA GLN A 77 -7.08 22.27 -48.24
C GLN A 77 -6.89 21.94 -46.76
N TYR A 78 -6.45 22.90 -45.94
CA TYR A 78 -6.05 22.64 -44.56
C TYR A 78 -6.81 23.53 -43.57
N ARG A 79 -7.15 22.96 -42.42
CA ARG A 79 -7.59 23.67 -41.22
C ARG A 79 -6.52 23.52 -40.14
N ILE A 80 -6.16 24.62 -39.50
CA ILE A 80 -5.13 24.64 -38.45
C ILE A 80 -5.78 24.92 -37.11
N HIS A 81 -5.51 24.03 -36.15
CA HIS A 81 -5.97 24.12 -34.78
C HIS A 81 -4.80 24.50 -33.88
N THR A 82 -4.76 25.76 -33.45
CA THR A 82 -3.68 26.26 -32.59
C THR A 82 -3.99 26.00 -31.13
N GLN A 83 -3.18 25.16 -30.49
CA GLN A 83 -3.32 24.72 -29.12
C GLN A 83 -2.14 25.18 -28.24
N PRO A 84 -2.31 25.33 -26.91
CA PRO A 84 -1.20 25.61 -26.01
C PRO A 84 -0.22 24.42 -25.96
N LEU A 85 1.06 24.71 -25.66
CA LEU A 85 2.01 23.66 -25.33
C LEU A 85 1.62 23.00 -24.00
N VAL A 86 1.73 21.67 -23.94
CA VAL A 86 1.48 20.92 -22.71
C VAL A 86 2.59 21.24 -21.73
N THR A 87 2.26 21.89 -20.63
CA THR A 87 3.24 22.30 -19.61
C THR A 87 2.87 21.67 -18.28
N ILE A 88 3.75 20.84 -17.76
CA ILE A 88 3.57 20.16 -16.48
C ILE A 88 4.46 20.86 -15.45
N PRO A 89 3.87 21.47 -14.41
CA PRO A 89 4.64 22.14 -13.35
C PRO A 89 5.57 21.18 -12.61
N GLN A 90 6.59 21.73 -11.95
CA GLN A 90 7.55 20.95 -11.18
C GLN A 90 6.85 20.13 -10.08
N GLY A 91 7.22 18.84 -9.97
CA GLY A 91 6.66 17.93 -8.97
C GLY A 91 5.25 17.43 -9.29
N GLN A 92 4.71 17.78 -10.47
CA GLN A 92 3.43 17.26 -10.95
C GLN A 92 3.59 16.11 -11.96
N ILE A 93 2.49 15.41 -12.18
CA ILE A 93 2.37 14.30 -13.13
C ILE A 93 1.28 14.63 -14.15
N GLY A 94 1.57 14.43 -15.43
CA GLY A 94 0.59 14.48 -16.51
C GLY A 94 0.17 13.08 -16.94
N TYR A 95 -1.14 12.85 -17.09
CA TYR A 95 -1.70 11.58 -17.57
C TYR A 95 -2.03 11.70 -19.04
N VAL A 96 -1.61 10.71 -19.85
CA VAL A 96 -1.86 10.70 -21.29
C VAL A 96 -2.99 9.75 -21.62
N PHE A 97 -3.89 10.19 -22.49
CA PHE A 97 -4.93 9.38 -23.11
C PHE A 97 -4.76 9.42 -24.62
N ALA A 98 -4.67 8.27 -25.28
CA ALA A 98 -4.58 8.18 -26.73
C ALA A 98 -5.97 7.93 -27.32
N ARG A 99 -6.39 8.75 -28.29
CA ARG A 99 -7.68 8.57 -28.98
C ARG A 99 -7.66 7.45 -30.01
N ASP A 100 -6.52 7.30 -30.70
CA ASP A 100 -6.34 6.34 -31.78
C ASP A 100 -5.19 5.37 -31.51
N GLY A 101 -5.19 4.24 -32.21
CA GLY A 101 -4.21 3.17 -32.06
C GLY A 101 -4.86 1.79 -31.92
N ALA A 102 -4.03 0.79 -31.62
CA ALA A 102 -4.48 -0.57 -31.38
C ALA A 102 -5.46 -0.63 -30.20
N SER A 103 -6.47 -1.50 -30.30
CA SER A 103 -7.44 -1.67 -29.22
C SER A 103 -6.81 -2.36 -28.00
N LEU A 104 -7.27 -1.98 -26.82
CA LEU A 104 -6.94 -2.66 -25.57
C LEU A 104 -7.44 -4.11 -25.60
N LEU A 105 -6.69 -5.01 -24.98
CA LEU A 105 -7.16 -6.38 -24.74
C LEU A 105 -8.32 -6.38 -23.74
N SER A 106 -9.18 -7.40 -23.79
CA SER A 106 -10.40 -7.48 -22.97
C SER A 106 -10.17 -7.42 -21.46
N THR A 107 -9.00 -7.86 -20.99
CA THR A 107 -8.62 -7.86 -19.57
C THR A 107 -7.74 -6.68 -19.17
N GLN A 108 -7.36 -5.84 -20.14
CA GLN A 108 -6.42 -4.74 -19.96
C GLN A 108 -7.18 -3.44 -19.70
N THR A 109 -6.81 -2.71 -18.65
CA THR A 109 -7.47 -1.45 -18.28
C THR A 109 -6.72 -0.22 -18.78
N LEU A 110 -5.38 -0.30 -18.85
CA LEU A 110 -4.51 0.78 -19.33
C LEU A 110 -3.69 0.30 -20.53
N ALA A 111 -3.49 1.20 -21.50
CA ALA A 111 -2.66 0.95 -22.68
C ALA A 111 -1.21 0.69 -22.28
N SER A 112 -0.63 -0.35 -22.88
CA SER A 112 0.77 -0.73 -22.68
C SER A 112 1.68 0.19 -23.49
N ASN A 113 2.80 0.56 -22.87
CA ASN A 113 3.86 1.37 -23.45
C ASN A 113 5.17 0.59 -23.61
N SER A 114 5.11 -0.75 -23.58
CA SER A 114 6.28 -1.63 -23.71
C SER A 114 7.00 -1.47 -25.06
N VAL A 115 6.24 -1.26 -26.14
CA VAL A 115 6.78 -1.10 -27.50
C VAL A 115 7.08 0.36 -27.82
N THR A 116 6.19 1.27 -27.41
CA THR A 116 6.36 2.71 -27.65
C THR A 116 5.74 3.54 -26.53
N ALA A 117 6.53 4.51 -26.03
CA ALA A 117 6.14 5.52 -25.06
C ALA A 117 6.39 6.94 -25.60
N ASP A 118 6.66 7.07 -26.91
CA ASP A 118 6.95 8.35 -27.53
C ASP A 118 5.65 9.06 -27.91
N PHE A 119 5.22 9.99 -27.04
CA PHE A 119 4.04 10.82 -27.27
C PHE A 119 4.32 12.06 -28.13
N LEU A 120 5.58 12.32 -28.49
CA LEU A 120 5.97 13.46 -29.32
C LEU A 120 5.88 13.13 -30.81
N ASP A 121 6.10 11.87 -31.18
CA ASP A 121 5.97 11.39 -32.56
C ASP A 121 4.76 10.44 -32.72
N VAL A 122 3.65 10.99 -33.20
CA VAL A 122 2.41 10.23 -33.46
C VAL A 122 2.61 9.16 -34.52
N ARG A 123 3.40 9.43 -35.55
CA ARG A 123 3.60 8.49 -36.66
C ARG A 123 4.31 7.25 -36.16
N ARG A 124 5.36 7.45 -35.35
CA ARG A 124 6.06 6.37 -34.68
C ARG A 124 5.16 5.64 -33.68
N PHE A 125 4.42 6.37 -32.84
CA PHE A 125 3.50 5.77 -31.88
C PHE A 125 2.49 4.82 -32.56
N LEU A 126 1.84 5.26 -33.64
CA LEU A 126 0.86 4.44 -34.35
C LEU A 126 1.52 3.33 -35.19
N GLY A 127 2.67 3.61 -35.81
CA GLY A 127 3.42 2.64 -36.62
C GLY A 127 3.99 1.48 -35.80
N ASP A 128 4.43 1.76 -34.57
CA ASP A 128 4.98 0.77 -33.63
C ASP A 128 3.87 0.00 -32.87
N GLY A 129 2.59 0.26 -33.16
CA GLY A 129 1.46 -0.46 -32.57
C GLY A 129 0.97 0.10 -31.23
N GLY A 130 1.16 1.39 -30.99
CA GLY A 130 0.66 2.08 -29.80
C GLY A 130 -0.85 1.89 -29.60
N GLN A 131 -1.26 1.74 -28.34
CA GLN A 131 -2.64 1.40 -27.98
C GLN A 131 -3.47 2.63 -27.62
N LYS A 132 -4.75 2.62 -27.98
CA LYS A 132 -5.71 3.67 -27.58
C LYS A 132 -6.17 3.50 -26.13
N GLY A 133 -6.64 4.58 -25.52
CA GLY A 133 -7.10 4.63 -24.13
C GLY A 133 -6.10 5.31 -23.18
N PRO A 134 -6.36 5.24 -21.86
CA PRO A 134 -5.48 5.81 -20.85
C PRO A 134 -4.15 5.05 -20.80
N GLN A 135 -3.03 5.75 -20.84
CA GLN A 135 -1.69 5.17 -20.91
C GLN A 135 -1.13 4.82 -19.52
N ARG A 136 -0.28 3.79 -19.45
CA ARG A 136 0.48 3.47 -18.23
C ARG A 136 1.63 4.45 -18.01
N ALA A 137 2.28 4.90 -19.08
CA ALA A 137 3.32 5.92 -19.00
C ALA A 137 2.74 7.28 -18.61
N ILE A 138 3.51 8.01 -17.81
CA ILE A 138 3.18 9.34 -17.33
C ILE A 138 4.15 10.38 -17.92
N LEU A 139 3.69 11.62 -18.03
CA LEU A 139 4.55 12.75 -18.35
C LEU A 139 5.05 13.40 -17.06
N ARG A 140 6.36 13.66 -17.01
CA ARG A 140 7.02 14.35 -15.90
C ARG A 140 7.02 15.88 -16.16
N GLU A 141 7.58 16.66 -15.25
CA GLU A 141 7.69 18.11 -15.43
C GLU A 141 8.41 18.48 -16.72
N GLY A 142 7.90 19.51 -17.40
CA GLY A 142 8.44 19.96 -18.68
C GLY A 142 7.38 20.55 -19.61
N THR A 143 7.84 21.04 -20.75
CA THR A 143 6.99 21.56 -21.82
C THR A 143 7.10 20.67 -23.05
N TYR A 144 5.98 20.10 -23.47
CA TYR A 144 5.88 19.14 -24.56
C TYR A 144 5.01 19.73 -25.67
N ALA A 145 5.42 19.55 -26.94
CA ALA A 145 4.48 19.72 -28.05
C ALA A 145 3.99 18.36 -28.48
N ILE A 146 2.78 18.08 -28.03
CA ILE A 146 2.08 16.83 -28.30
C ILE A 146 0.98 17.15 -29.29
N ASN A 147 0.68 16.21 -30.18
CA ASN A 147 -0.47 16.31 -31.06
C ASN A 147 -1.75 16.15 -30.25
N LEU A 148 -2.40 17.27 -29.92
CA LEU A 148 -3.60 17.27 -29.07
C LEU A 148 -4.87 16.75 -29.75
N ALA A 149 -4.84 16.46 -31.06
CA ALA A 149 -5.89 15.69 -31.69
C ALA A 149 -5.74 14.20 -31.35
N GLN A 150 -4.51 13.67 -31.40
CA GLN A 150 -4.23 12.27 -31.06
C GLN A 150 -4.27 12.00 -29.56
N PHE A 151 -3.65 12.87 -28.76
CA PHE A 151 -3.46 12.67 -27.34
C PHE A 151 -4.17 13.73 -26.52
N VAL A 152 -4.78 13.32 -25.40
CA VAL A 152 -5.31 14.22 -24.38
C VAL A 152 -4.44 14.09 -23.15
N VAL A 153 -3.93 15.21 -22.64
CA VAL A 153 -3.11 15.23 -21.43
C VAL A 153 -3.89 15.86 -20.28
N LEU A 154 -4.12 15.09 -19.23
CA LEU A 154 -4.76 15.54 -18.00
C LEU A 154 -3.67 16.00 -17.04
N THR A 155 -3.75 17.26 -16.61
CA THR A 155 -2.92 17.81 -15.52
C THR A 155 -3.82 18.27 -14.37
N ARG A 156 -3.23 18.72 -13.26
CA ARG A 156 -4.02 19.24 -12.13
C ARG A 156 -4.86 20.45 -12.54
N ASP A 157 -4.24 21.35 -13.29
CA ASP A 157 -4.78 22.69 -13.52
C ASP A 157 -5.60 22.77 -14.80
N GLN A 158 -5.30 21.94 -15.81
CA GLN A 158 -5.99 21.97 -17.09
C GLN A 158 -5.95 20.64 -17.86
N ILE A 159 -6.92 20.48 -18.76
CA ILE A 159 -7.00 19.38 -19.72
C ILE A 159 -6.48 19.91 -21.06
N TYR A 160 -5.40 19.33 -21.56
CA TYR A 160 -4.83 19.63 -22.86
C TYR A 160 -5.38 18.65 -23.89
N GLY A 161 -6.24 19.12 -24.79
CA GLY A 161 -6.79 18.29 -25.85
C GLY A 161 -7.58 19.12 -26.84
N LEU A 162 -7.58 18.71 -28.11
CA LEU A 162 -8.55 19.22 -29.08
C LEU A 162 -9.90 18.58 -28.78
N ILE A 163 -10.83 19.31 -28.17
CA ILE A 163 -12.17 18.79 -27.86
C ILE A 163 -12.97 18.69 -29.16
N LEU A 164 -13.33 17.46 -29.56
CA LEU A 164 -14.02 17.18 -30.83
C LEU A 164 -15.54 17.26 -30.68
N ASP A 165 -16.07 16.83 -29.53
CA ASP A 165 -17.48 16.92 -29.17
C ASP A 165 -17.69 17.30 -27.69
N ARG A 166 -18.95 17.47 -27.26
CA ARG A 166 -19.25 17.82 -25.86
C ARG A 166 -19.06 16.63 -24.91
N ASN A 167 -19.31 15.41 -25.38
CA ASN A 167 -19.23 14.21 -24.54
C ASN A 167 -17.77 13.90 -24.15
N ASP A 168 -16.81 14.17 -25.04
CA ASP A 168 -15.37 14.09 -24.77
C ASP A 168 -14.97 14.97 -23.59
N ALA A 169 -15.46 16.22 -23.56
CA ALA A 169 -15.14 17.16 -22.49
C ALA A 169 -15.61 16.63 -21.12
N ASP A 170 -16.83 16.11 -21.05
CA ASP A 170 -17.39 15.55 -19.83
C ASP A 170 -16.62 14.29 -19.38
N LEU A 171 -16.27 13.41 -20.33
CA LEU A 171 -15.46 12.21 -20.05
C LEU A 171 -14.11 12.56 -19.43
N PHE A 172 -13.35 13.48 -20.05
CA PHE A 172 -12.03 13.85 -19.55
C PHE A 172 -12.10 14.62 -18.24
N ALA A 173 -13.14 15.42 -18.03
CA ALA A 173 -13.39 16.07 -16.74
C ALA A 173 -13.65 15.06 -15.62
N GLN A 174 -14.47 14.02 -15.88
CA GLN A 174 -14.69 12.92 -14.92
C GLN A 174 -13.40 12.17 -14.62
N MET A 175 -12.61 11.84 -15.64
CA MET A 175 -11.31 11.18 -15.44
C MET A 175 -10.35 12.05 -14.62
N GLN A 176 -10.25 13.34 -14.93
CA GLN A 176 -9.42 14.29 -14.18
C GLN A 176 -9.87 14.34 -12.70
N ALA A 177 -11.18 14.36 -12.43
CA ALA A 177 -11.73 14.36 -11.08
C ALA A 177 -11.34 13.09 -10.30
N VAL A 178 -11.45 11.90 -10.91
CA VAL A 178 -11.03 10.64 -10.29
C VAL A 178 -9.55 10.63 -9.94
N VAL A 179 -8.69 11.16 -10.83
CA VAL A 179 -7.25 11.28 -10.55
C VAL A 179 -7.00 12.29 -9.43
N ALA A 180 -7.74 13.40 -9.39
CA ALA A 180 -7.63 14.41 -8.33
C ALA A 180 -8.03 13.86 -6.96
N GLU A 181 -9.13 13.11 -6.87
CA GLU A 181 -9.60 12.47 -5.63
C GLU A 181 -8.54 11.52 -5.04
N ARG A 182 -7.80 10.83 -5.90
CA ARG A 182 -6.68 9.94 -5.51
C ARG A 182 -5.37 10.66 -5.24
N GLY A 183 -5.36 12.00 -5.30
CA GLY A 183 -4.15 12.83 -5.16
C GLY A 183 -3.12 12.60 -6.26
N GLY A 184 -3.54 12.19 -7.47
CA GLY A 184 -2.65 11.60 -8.47
C GLY A 184 -1.85 12.54 -9.34
N PHE A 185 -2.10 13.84 -9.28
CA PHE A 185 -1.33 14.82 -10.04
C PHE A 185 -0.02 15.23 -9.34
N GLY A 186 0.27 14.72 -8.14
CA GLY A 186 1.51 14.99 -7.42
C GLY A 186 2.31 13.72 -7.16
N ALA A 187 3.59 13.89 -6.84
CA ALA A 187 4.41 12.79 -6.31
C ALA A 187 3.86 12.27 -4.98
N VAL A 188 4.01 10.98 -4.75
CA VAL A 188 3.82 10.37 -3.43
C VAL A 188 5.06 10.68 -2.61
N VAL A 189 4.93 11.58 -1.64
CA VAL A 189 6.03 11.99 -0.76
C VAL A 189 5.84 11.37 0.62
N ILE A 190 6.70 10.43 0.97
CA ILE A 190 6.76 9.83 2.31
C ILE A 190 7.90 10.53 3.05
N LYS A 191 7.52 11.36 4.02
CA LYS A 191 8.47 12.11 4.86
C LYS A 191 8.87 11.27 6.06
N ASP A 192 10.16 11.31 6.39
CA ASP A 192 10.72 10.64 7.56
C ASP A 192 10.03 11.07 8.88
N SER A 193 9.70 12.36 9.00
CA SER A 193 9.02 12.93 10.17
C SER A 193 7.67 12.30 10.53
N ASN A 194 7.04 11.60 9.59
CA ASN A 194 5.69 11.07 9.77
C ASN A 194 5.69 9.61 10.23
N ASP A 195 6.84 8.94 10.26
CA ASP A 195 6.95 7.50 10.58
C ASP A 195 5.91 6.65 9.82
N GLN A 196 5.72 6.95 8.53
CA GLN A 196 4.72 6.32 7.66
C GLN A 196 5.39 5.44 6.60
N ILE A 197 4.63 4.47 6.11
CA ILE A 197 4.92 3.64 4.95
C ILE A 197 3.75 3.70 3.96
N GLY A 198 4.04 3.50 2.68
CA GLY A 198 3.02 3.44 1.63
C GLY A 198 2.73 2.00 1.23
N ILE A 199 1.52 1.51 1.52
CA ILE A 199 1.03 0.22 1.01
C ILE A 199 0.46 0.43 -0.39
N VAL A 200 0.99 -0.31 -1.36
CA VAL A 200 0.64 -0.17 -2.78
C VAL A 200 -0.42 -1.20 -3.17
N THR A 201 -1.45 -0.75 -3.90
CA THR A 201 -2.43 -1.62 -4.55
C THR A 201 -2.40 -1.36 -6.05
N VAL A 202 -2.09 -2.39 -6.84
CA VAL A 202 -2.02 -2.33 -8.31
C VAL A 202 -3.37 -2.74 -8.90
N HIS A 203 -3.84 -2.00 -9.91
CA HIS A 203 -5.17 -2.19 -10.52
C HIS A 203 -5.12 -2.83 -11.91
N ASP A 204 -3.93 -2.95 -12.51
CA ASP A 204 -3.73 -3.49 -13.86
C ASP A 204 -2.75 -4.67 -13.87
N GLY A 205 -2.89 -5.56 -14.85
CA GLY A 205 -2.11 -6.79 -14.98
C GLY A 205 -2.86 -8.06 -14.58
N PRO A 206 -2.19 -9.23 -14.62
CA PRO A 206 -2.80 -10.53 -14.31
C PRO A 206 -3.42 -10.58 -12.92
N ALA A 207 -4.53 -11.31 -12.78
CA ALA A 207 -5.19 -11.52 -11.51
C ALA A 207 -4.31 -12.29 -10.52
N LEU A 208 -4.40 -11.92 -9.24
CA LEU A 208 -3.88 -12.76 -8.17
C LEU A 208 -4.67 -14.07 -8.11
N THR A 209 -3.97 -15.18 -7.90
CA THR A 209 -4.57 -16.51 -7.69
C THR A 209 -5.35 -16.53 -6.37
N ALA A 210 -6.45 -17.29 -6.29
CA ALA A 210 -7.35 -17.31 -5.13
C ALA A 210 -6.65 -17.65 -3.79
N ASP A 211 -5.55 -18.40 -3.83
CA ASP A 211 -4.81 -18.82 -2.63
C ASP A 211 -3.97 -17.70 -2.00
N HIS A 212 -3.77 -16.59 -2.72
CA HIS A 212 -2.94 -15.47 -2.28
C HIS A 212 -3.83 -14.24 -2.03
N ILE A 213 -3.65 -13.60 -0.88
CA ILE A 213 -4.36 -12.37 -0.51
C ILE A 213 -3.57 -11.12 -0.93
N ILE A 214 -2.24 -11.26 -1.04
CA ILE A 214 -1.29 -10.21 -1.40
C ILE A 214 -0.35 -10.73 -2.47
N ALA A 215 -0.03 -9.88 -3.44
CA ALA A 215 0.91 -10.17 -4.50
C ALA A 215 2.36 -10.17 -3.96
N PRO A 216 3.18 -11.15 -4.34
CA PRO A 216 4.58 -11.23 -3.91
C PRO A 216 5.40 -10.07 -4.49
N GLU A 217 6.56 -9.83 -3.89
CA GLU A 217 7.53 -8.86 -4.43
C GLU A 217 8.14 -9.39 -5.74
N VAL A 218 8.27 -8.50 -6.72
CA VAL A 218 8.84 -8.80 -8.04
C VAL A 218 9.74 -7.65 -8.49
N GLY A 219 10.74 -7.92 -9.33
CA GLY A 219 11.53 -6.87 -9.99
C GLY A 219 12.22 -5.86 -9.06
N THR A 220 12.60 -6.30 -7.85
CA THR A 220 13.27 -5.46 -6.85
C THR A 220 14.79 -5.42 -7.00
N ASP A 221 15.37 -6.32 -7.79
CA ASP A 221 16.81 -6.37 -8.04
C ASP A 221 17.25 -5.25 -8.99
N GLN A 222 18.09 -4.34 -8.49
CA GLN A 222 18.62 -3.22 -9.25
C GLN A 222 19.61 -3.66 -10.35
N ALA A 223 20.20 -4.86 -10.24
CA ALA A 223 21.11 -5.39 -11.25
C ALA A 223 20.38 -5.83 -12.53
N ASP A 224 19.09 -6.18 -12.44
CA ASP A 224 18.26 -6.56 -13.57
C ASP A 224 17.55 -5.33 -14.16
N SER A 225 18.20 -4.66 -15.11
CA SER A 225 17.65 -3.44 -15.72
C SER A 225 16.31 -3.62 -16.44
N ASP A 226 16.01 -4.84 -16.90
CA ASP A 226 14.85 -5.12 -17.75
C ASP A 226 13.58 -5.31 -16.90
N HIS A 227 13.73 -5.81 -15.67
CA HIS A 227 12.63 -6.03 -14.74
C HIS A 227 12.60 -5.05 -13.55
N PHE A 228 13.66 -4.25 -13.36
CA PHE A 228 13.74 -3.28 -12.27
C PHE A 228 12.79 -2.09 -12.48
N HIS A 229 11.68 -2.10 -11.74
CA HIS A 229 10.59 -1.12 -11.86
C HIS A 229 10.68 0.07 -10.88
N ASN A 230 11.75 0.13 -10.07
CA ASN A 230 12.06 1.22 -9.15
C ASN A 230 10.86 1.67 -8.29
N SER A 231 10.30 0.75 -7.51
CA SER A 231 9.19 1.03 -6.57
C SER A 231 7.91 1.52 -7.28
N PHE A 232 7.50 0.77 -8.30
CA PHE A 232 6.26 0.94 -9.10
C PHE A 232 6.22 2.21 -9.97
N GLN A 233 7.35 2.88 -10.16
CA GLN A 233 7.44 4.05 -11.02
C GLN A 233 7.46 3.69 -12.52
N ASP A 234 7.89 2.47 -12.86
CA ASP A 234 7.81 1.93 -14.21
C ASP A 234 6.81 0.74 -14.26
N PRO A 235 5.55 0.99 -14.68
CA PRO A 235 4.53 -0.05 -14.77
C PRO A 235 4.87 -1.18 -15.75
N GLU A 236 5.58 -0.90 -16.84
CA GLU A 236 5.87 -1.92 -17.86
C GLU A 236 6.88 -2.94 -17.32
N ARG A 237 7.95 -2.45 -16.66
CA ARG A 237 8.93 -3.33 -16.02
C ARG A 237 8.32 -4.15 -14.88
N PHE A 238 7.40 -3.57 -14.13
CA PHE A 238 6.69 -4.29 -13.06
C PHE A 238 5.86 -5.46 -13.62
N ILE A 239 5.12 -5.23 -14.71
CA ILE A 239 4.32 -6.29 -15.34
C ILE A 239 5.24 -7.34 -15.99
N ALA A 240 6.33 -6.91 -16.64
CA ALA A 240 7.33 -7.82 -17.21
C ALA A 240 7.97 -8.70 -16.14
N ALA A 241 8.21 -8.17 -14.94
CA ALA A 241 8.73 -8.91 -13.79
C ALA A 241 7.76 -9.96 -13.21
N GLY A 242 6.56 -10.10 -13.77
CA GLY A 242 5.51 -11.00 -13.28
C GLY A 242 4.59 -10.38 -12.23
N GLY A 243 4.55 -9.06 -12.15
CA GLY A 243 3.68 -8.31 -11.25
C GLY A 243 2.19 -8.64 -11.45
N ARG A 244 1.46 -8.72 -10.35
CA ARG A 244 0.03 -9.09 -10.32
C ARG A 244 -0.81 -7.95 -9.75
N ARG A 245 -2.05 -7.81 -10.24
CA ARG A 245 -3.00 -6.85 -9.67
C ARG A 245 -3.41 -7.26 -8.25
N GLY A 246 -3.66 -6.28 -7.39
CA GLY A 246 -4.00 -6.47 -5.98
C GLY A 246 -3.06 -5.70 -5.05
N ARG A 247 -3.22 -5.91 -3.74
CA ARG A 247 -2.31 -5.38 -2.71
C ARG A 247 -0.94 -6.03 -2.86
N GLN A 248 0.12 -5.24 -2.76
CA GLN A 248 1.50 -5.70 -2.93
C GLN A 248 2.15 -5.96 -1.56
N LEU A 249 3.04 -6.95 -1.50
CA LEU A 249 3.82 -7.24 -0.30
C LEU A 249 4.83 -6.10 -0.04
N GLN A 250 5.50 -5.66 -1.11
CA GLN A 250 6.44 -4.55 -1.10
C GLN A 250 5.78 -3.26 -0.63
N VAL A 251 6.42 -2.60 0.34
CA VAL A 251 6.00 -1.29 0.87
C VAL A 251 6.89 -0.18 0.36
N LEU A 252 6.32 1.02 0.21
CA LEU A 252 7.08 2.23 -0.05
C LEU A 252 7.62 2.80 1.25
N VAL A 253 8.92 3.06 1.26
CA VAL A 253 9.64 3.72 2.34
C VAL A 253 9.83 5.20 2.01
N GLU A 254 10.57 5.94 2.82
CA GLU A 254 10.84 7.37 2.64
C GLU A 254 11.36 7.70 1.24
N GLY A 255 10.81 8.75 0.65
CA GLY A 255 11.16 9.15 -0.70
C GLY A 255 10.01 9.85 -1.43
N SER A 256 10.32 10.27 -2.65
CA SER A 256 9.37 10.87 -3.58
C SER A 256 9.19 9.94 -4.76
N TYR A 257 7.98 9.43 -4.95
CA TYR A 257 7.67 8.46 -6.00
C TYR A 257 6.64 9.03 -6.98
N PHE A 258 6.97 8.95 -8.28
CA PHE A 258 6.06 9.38 -9.34
C PHE A 258 5.27 8.19 -9.87
N ILE A 259 4.19 7.86 -9.18
CA ILE A 259 3.36 6.68 -9.49
C ILE A 259 2.11 7.12 -10.24
N ASN A 260 1.83 6.43 -11.34
CA ASN A 260 0.56 6.56 -12.06
C ASN A 260 -0.59 6.05 -11.17
N ARG A 261 -1.51 6.93 -10.74
CA ARG A 261 -2.63 6.56 -9.84
C ARG A 261 -3.78 5.80 -10.49
N LEU A 262 -3.80 5.74 -11.81
CA LEU A 262 -4.69 4.82 -12.53
C LEU A 262 -4.12 3.40 -12.49
N PHE A 263 -2.79 3.27 -12.49
CA PHE A 263 -2.10 1.99 -12.39
C PHE A 263 -2.04 1.46 -10.95
N ALA A 264 -1.64 2.30 -9.98
CA ALA A 264 -1.50 1.89 -8.59
C ALA A 264 -1.89 3.00 -7.60
N THR A 265 -2.61 2.62 -6.54
CA THR A 265 -2.96 3.51 -5.42
C THR A 265 -2.06 3.24 -4.22
N VAL A 266 -1.77 4.28 -3.43
CA VAL A 266 -0.93 4.16 -2.23
C VAL A 266 -1.74 4.61 -1.02
N GLU A 267 -1.79 3.75 -0.02
CA GLU A 267 -2.37 3.99 1.30
C GLU A 267 -1.25 4.22 2.32
N MET A 268 -1.34 5.28 3.13
CA MET A 268 -0.33 5.58 4.14
C MET A 268 -0.68 4.90 5.46
N VAL A 269 0.23 4.06 5.96
CA VAL A 269 0.09 3.33 7.23
C VAL A 269 1.27 3.67 8.14
N GLY A 270 1.05 3.74 9.45
CA GLY A 270 2.11 4.00 10.41
C GLY A 270 3.10 2.83 10.50
N LYS A 271 4.38 3.14 10.67
CA LYS A 271 5.41 2.14 10.96
C LYS A 271 5.15 1.49 12.31
N THR A 272 5.51 0.21 12.41
CA THR A 272 5.49 -0.47 13.70
C THR A 272 6.81 -0.18 14.42
N VAL A 273 6.70 0.33 15.65
CA VAL A 273 7.84 0.60 16.52
C VAL A 273 7.86 -0.46 17.62
N ILE A 274 9.00 -1.13 17.76
CA ILE A 274 9.26 -2.06 18.86
C ILE A 274 10.20 -1.34 19.83
N GLU A 275 9.71 -1.08 21.03
CA GLU A 275 10.47 -0.41 22.08
C GLU A 275 11.55 -1.32 22.68
N VAL A 276 12.55 -0.70 23.31
CA VAL A 276 13.57 -1.44 24.07
C VAL A 276 12.87 -2.21 25.20
N GLY A 277 13.32 -3.44 25.44
CA GLY A 277 12.67 -4.34 26.40
C GLY A 277 11.51 -5.15 25.81
N HIS A 278 11.20 -4.98 24.52
CA HIS A 278 10.20 -5.79 23.81
C HIS A 278 10.79 -6.43 22.53
N VAL A 279 10.11 -7.46 22.03
CA VAL A 279 10.36 -8.04 20.71
C VAL A 279 9.07 -8.22 19.93
N GLY A 280 9.15 -8.12 18.60
CA GLY A 280 8.01 -8.26 17.71
C GLY A 280 7.98 -9.64 17.09
N VAL A 281 7.03 -10.47 17.49
CA VAL A 281 6.75 -11.75 16.84
C VAL A 281 5.81 -11.49 15.66
N VAL A 282 6.21 -11.93 14.47
CA VAL A 282 5.43 -11.74 13.24
C VAL A 282 4.65 -13.00 12.91
N ILE A 283 3.33 -12.83 12.74
CA ILE A 283 2.43 -13.84 12.19
C ILE A 283 2.16 -13.45 10.74
N SER A 284 2.80 -14.13 9.80
CA SER A 284 2.63 -13.87 8.37
C SER A 284 1.46 -14.68 7.79
N TYR A 285 0.62 -14.02 7.00
CA TYR A 285 -0.46 -14.64 6.23
C TYR A 285 -0.05 -14.96 4.79
N THR A 286 1.18 -14.61 4.41
CA THR A 286 1.70 -14.67 3.05
C THR A 286 3.07 -15.35 3.02
N GLY A 287 3.46 -15.87 1.86
CA GLY A 287 4.71 -16.60 1.69
C GLY A 287 4.48 -18.00 1.14
N THR A 288 5.55 -18.66 0.73
CA THR A 288 5.52 -20.06 0.33
C THR A 288 5.24 -20.94 1.55
N ASP A 289 4.44 -21.99 1.37
CA ASP A 289 4.28 -23.04 2.38
C ASP A 289 5.62 -23.78 2.51
N THR A 290 6.41 -23.44 3.53
CA THR A 290 7.68 -24.11 3.85
C THR A 290 7.47 -25.17 4.92
N ALA A 291 8.34 -26.18 4.94
CA ALA A 291 8.31 -27.22 5.96
C ALA A 291 8.36 -26.63 7.38
N ASP A 292 7.47 -27.11 8.24
CA ASP A 292 7.37 -26.72 9.64
C ASP A 292 8.68 -27.02 10.39
N THR A 293 9.24 -26.02 11.07
CA THR A 293 10.46 -26.15 11.87
C THR A 293 10.18 -26.40 13.36
N SER A 294 8.91 -26.55 13.74
CA SER A 294 8.47 -26.74 15.14
C SER A 294 8.89 -28.08 15.77
N GLY A 295 9.38 -29.04 14.97
CA GLY A 295 9.68 -30.40 15.42
C GLY A 295 8.42 -31.28 15.58
N GLU A 296 8.60 -32.57 15.90
CA GLU A 296 7.49 -33.52 15.99
C GLU A 296 6.62 -33.39 17.26
N ASP A 297 7.11 -32.67 18.28
CA ASP A 297 6.50 -32.61 19.61
C ASP A 297 5.27 -31.68 19.70
N TYR A 298 5.00 -30.84 18.69
CA TYR A 298 3.89 -29.86 18.77
C TYR A 298 3.33 -29.44 17.41
N ARG A 299 2.00 -29.53 17.23
CA ARG A 299 1.29 -29.27 15.95
C ARG A 299 0.32 -28.08 15.96
N HIS A 300 0.40 -27.18 16.95
CA HIS A 300 -0.49 -26.01 17.01
C HIS A 300 0.21 -24.80 16.39
N GLY A 301 -0.13 -24.48 15.14
CA GLY A 301 0.53 -23.43 14.35
C GLY A 301 1.89 -23.87 13.82
N GLU A 302 2.30 -23.33 12.67
CA GLU A 302 3.59 -23.65 12.04
C GLU A 302 4.61 -22.55 12.36
N LEU A 303 5.76 -22.96 12.89
CA LEU A 303 6.92 -22.09 13.05
C LEU A 303 7.74 -22.15 11.76
N VAL A 304 7.95 -20.99 11.15
CA VAL A 304 8.52 -20.91 9.81
C VAL A 304 9.64 -19.89 9.74
N ALA A 305 10.48 -20.03 8.73
CA ALA A 305 11.49 -19.03 8.43
C ALA A 305 10.85 -17.70 8.00
N ARG A 306 11.64 -16.62 8.09
CA ARG A 306 11.20 -15.30 7.65
C ARG A 306 10.82 -15.32 6.16
N GLY A 307 9.66 -14.75 5.85
CA GLY A 307 9.12 -14.68 4.48
C GLY A 307 8.16 -15.82 4.12
N SER A 308 8.02 -16.83 4.99
CA SER A 308 7.01 -17.88 4.85
C SER A 308 5.72 -17.55 5.60
N ARG A 309 4.65 -18.26 5.26
CA ARG A 309 3.35 -18.18 5.94
C ARG A 309 3.43 -18.93 7.27
N GLY A 310 2.98 -18.31 8.36
CA GLY A 310 3.07 -18.87 9.71
C GLY A 310 3.68 -17.90 10.72
N VAL A 311 4.06 -18.40 11.89
CA VAL A 311 4.74 -17.61 12.92
C VAL A 311 6.24 -17.66 12.65
N TRP A 312 6.89 -16.50 12.51
CA TRP A 312 8.33 -16.47 12.24
C TRP A 312 9.12 -16.98 13.44
N SER A 313 10.07 -17.89 13.18
CA SER A 313 10.98 -18.46 14.18
C SER A 313 11.87 -17.41 14.83
N ASP A 314 12.27 -16.38 14.06
CA ASP A 314 13.10 -15.30 14.53
C ASP A 314 12.25 -14.05 14.78
N PRO A 315 12.20 -13.55 16.03
CA PRO A 315 11.49 -12.32 16.33
C PRO A 315 12.25 -11.10 15.81
N LEU A 316 11.53 -10.02 15.58
CA LEU A 316 12.10 -8.71 15.30
C LEU A 316 12.58 -8.07 16.61
N LEU A 317 13.82 -7.60 16.62
CA LEU A 317 14.44 -6.90 17.73
C LEU A 317 13.87 -5.48 17.90
N PRO A 318 14.19 -4.75 18.99
CA PRO A 318 13.81 -3.35 19.13
C PRO A 318 14.25 -2.50 17.94
N GLY A 319 13.33 -1.70 17.40
CA GLY A 319 13.57 -0.90 16.20
C GLY A 319 12.29 -0.43 15.52
N LYS A 320 12.45 0.35 14.44
CA LYS A 320 11.35 0.79 13.58
C LYS A 320 11.29 -0.10 12.34
N TYR A 321 10.11 -0.64 12.03
CA TYR A 321 9.93 -1.57 10.93
C TYR A 321 8.88 -1.07 9.93
N ALA A 322 9.26 -1.11 8.66
CA ALA A 322 8.37 -0.91 7.53
C ALA A 322 7.63 -2.23 7.22
N PHE A 323 6.69 -2.60 8.09
CA PHE A 323 5.97 -3.86 7.98
C PHE A 323 4.59 -3.66 7.36
N ASN A 324 4.23 -4.50 6.39
CA ASN A 324 2.93 -4.49 5.75
C ASN A 324 1.87 -5.13 6.66
N THR A 325 1.00 -4.31 7.25
CA THR A 325 -0.04 -4.76 8.19
C THR A 325 -1.13 -5.63 7.56
N TYR A 326 -1.24 -5.66 6.23
CA TYR A 326 -2.13 -6.60 5.55
C TYR A 326 -1.47 -7.96 5.30
N ALA A 327 -0.13 -8.02 5.25
CA ALA A 327 0.62 -9.26 5.02
C ALA A 327 0.73 -10.13 6.26
N GLY A 328 0.53 -9.55 7.45
CA GLY A 328 0.57 -10.26 8.71
C GLY A 328 0.23 -9.37 9.89
N LYS A 329 0.35 -9.93 11.09
CA LYS A 329 0.19 -9.21 12.36
C LYS A 329 1.49 -9.29 13.15
N MET A 330 1.92 -8.16 13.69
CA MET A 330 3.03 -8.12 14.65
C MET A 330 2.49 -8.10 16.08
N ILE A 331 2.96 -9.01 16.91
CA ILE A 331 2.64 -9.10 18.33
C ILE A 331 3.87 -8.69 19.13
N ILE A 332 3.71 -7.67 19.96
CA ILE A 332 4.79 -7.14 20.79
C ILE A 332 4.81 -7.92 22.09
N VAL A 333 5.91 -8.60 22.37
CA VAL A 333 6.11 -9.43 23.57
C VAL A 333 7.16 -8.76 24.46
N PRO A 334 6.86 -8.49 25.75
CA PRO A 334 7.86 -7.97 26.66
C PRO A 334 8.92 -9.03 26.97
N THR A 335 10.17 -8.60 26.88
CA THR A 335 11.36 -9.37 27.29
C THR A 335 11.85 -8.94 28.67
N THR A 336 11.31 -7.87 29.24
CA THR A 336 11.54 -7.51 30.63
C THR A 336 10.66 -8.36 31.56
N ASN A 337 11.05 -8.43 32.82
CA ASN A 337 10.21 -9.06 33.84
C ASN A 337 8.89 -8.29 33.95
N PHE A 338 7.78 -9.00 33.87
CA PHE A 338 6.46 -8.45 34.13
C PHE A 338 5.81 -9.19 35.29
N ILE A 339 4.99 -8.46 36.04
CA ILE A 339 4.30 -8.96 37.22
C ILE A 339 2.85 -9.22 36.84
N LEU A 340 2.37 -10.41 37.15
CA LEU A 340 0.97 -10.79 37.05
C LEU A 340 0.36 -10.80 38.45
N LYS A 341 -0.69 -10.02 38.68
CA LYS A 341 -1.38 -9.96 39.97
C LYS A 341 -2.74 -10.65 39.87
N TRP A 342 -3.00 -11.57 40.79
CA TRP A 342 -4.32 -12.17 40.98
C TRP A 342 -5.07 -11.38 42.05
N ASP A 343 -5.48 -10.17 41.68
CA ASP A 343 -6.26 -9.24 42.49
C ASP A 343 -7.16 -8.42 41.54
N LYS A 344 -8.46 -8.35 41.80
CA LYS A 344 -9.40 -7.60 40.94
C LYS A 344 -9.21 -6.08 41.01
N THR A 345 -8.53 -5.57 42.02
CA THR A 345 -8.42 -4.14 42.30
C THR A 345 -7.21 -3.47 41.64
N GLU A 346 -6.21 -4.26 41.22
CA GLU A 346 -4.96 -3.76 40.66
C GLU A 346 -4.64 -4.42 39.32
N THR A 347 -4.34 -3.63 38.29
CA THR A 347 -3.81 -4.12 37.01
C THR A 347 -2.37 -3.68 36.81
N GLY A 348 -1.54 -4.57 36.27
CA GLY A 348 -0.16 -4.29 35.93
C GLY A 348 -0.02 -3.39 34.70
N GLN A 349 1.17 -2.84 34.48
CA GLN A 349 1.46 -1.91 33.36
C GLN A 349 1.14 -2.50 31.97
N HIS A 350 1.20 -3.83 31.83
CA HIS A 350 0.95 -4.52 30.56
C HIS A 350 -0.50 -4.98 30.38
N ASN A 351 -1.38 -4.82 31.37
CA ASN A 351 -2.80 -5.25 31.34
C ASN A 351 -3.03 -6.74 31.01
N PHE A 352 -2.03 -7.60 31.22
CA PHE A 352 -2.20 -9.04 31.01
C PHE A 352 -3.00 -9.70 32.14
N ASP A 353 -3.08 -9.03 33.29
CA ASP A 353 -3.74 -9.48 34.51
C ASP A 353 -5.13 -8.88 34.74
N GLU A 354 -5.67 -8.14 33.75
CA GLU A 354 -6.96 -7.44 33.84
C GLU A 354 -8.14 -8.35 34.23
N ASN A 355 -8.10 -9.62 33.80
CA ASN A 355 -9.16 -10.59 34.07
C ASN A 355 -8.82 -11.56 35.21
N LEU A 356 -7.70 -11.36 35.90
CA LEU A 356 -7.29 -12.22 37.01
C LEU A 356 -8.03 -11.80 38.30
N SER A 357 -8.30 -12.77 39.15
CA SER A 357 -8.97 -12.54 40.43
C SER A 357 -8.31 -13.34 41.55
N GLU A 358 -8.50 -12.90 42.80
CA GLU A 358 -7.97 -13.60 43.96
C GLU A 358 -8.41 -15.06 43.98
N VAL A 359 -7.49 -15.95 44.36
CA VAL A 359 -7.78 -17.38 44.39
C VAL A 359 -8.61 -17.70 45.63
N SER A 360 -9.84 -18.16 45.43
CA SER A 360 -10.66 -18.73 46.50
C SER A 360 -10.10 -20.10 46.91
N LEU A 361 -9.78 -20.23 48.20
CA LEU A 361 -9.20 -21.44 48.79
C LEU A 361 -10.20 -22.12 49.72
N ILE A 362 -9.99 -23.39 49.98
CA ILE A 362 -10.69 -24.17 51.02
C ILE A 362 -9.61 -24.87 51.84
N THR A 363 -9.52 -24.54 53.12
CA THR A 363 -8.51 -25.11 54.04
C THR A 363 -8.99 -26.43 54.63
N ARG A 364 -8.07 -27.20 55.26
CA ARG A 364 -8.38 -28.48 55.92
C ARG A 364 -9.42 -28.35 57.04
N ASP A 365 -9.44 -27.21 57.72
CA ASP A 365 -10.37 -26.82 58.77
C ASP A 365 -11.63 -26.12 58.23
N ALA A 366 -11.89 -26.21 56.93
CA ALA A 366 -13.09 -25.72 56.25
C ALA A 366 -13.31 -24.20 56.29
N PHE A 367 -12.23 -23.42 56.40
CA PHE A 367 -12.28 -21.98 56.14
C PHE A 367 -12.11 -21.70 54.65
N GLU A 368 -12.74 -20.62 54.18
CA GLU A 368 -12.73 -20.19 52.77
C GLU A 368 -12.08 -18.81 52.62
N PRO A 369 -10.75 -18.67 52.79
CA PRO A 369 -10.07 -17.41 52.56
C PRO A 369 -9.86 -17.15 51.06
N THR A 370 -9.71 -15.88 50.70
CA THR A 370 -9.19 -15.45 49.39
C THR A 370 -7.71 -15.12 49.51
N LEU A 371 -6.91 -15.60 48.55
CA LEU A 371 -5.47 -15.39 48.55
C LEU A 371 -5.05 -14.50 47.37
N PRO A 372 -4.67 -13.24 47.61
CA PRO A 372 -4.01 -12.42 46.59
C PRO A 372 -2.59 -12.96 46.38
N LEU A 373 -2.17 -13.05 45.12
CA LEU A 373 -0.83 -13.52 44.77
C LEU A 373 -0.26 -12.72 43.61
N SER A 374 1.06 -12.63 43.55
CA SER A 374 1.78 -11.95 42.48
C SER A 374 2.88 -12.85 41.95
N VAL A 375 2.95 -12.99 40.64
CA VAL A 375 3.92 -13.87 39.98
C VAL A 375 4.76 -13.02 39.04
N VAL A 376 6.08 -13.11 39.20
CA VAL A 376 7.04 -12.41 38.34
C VAL A 376 7.52 -13.38 37.26
N VAL A 377 7.20 -13.06 36.01
CA VAL A 377 7.48 -13.90 34.85
C VAL A 377 8.39 -13.14 33.87
N HIS A 378 9.27 -13.91 33.22
CA HIS A 378 10.15 -13.45 32.17
C HIS A 378 9.97 -14.33 30.93
N ILE A 379 10.04 -13.71 29.75
CA ILE A 379 10.03 -14.42 28.47
C ILE A 379 11.31 -14.06 27.73
N ASP A 380 12.18 -15.04 27.54
CA ASP A 380 13.37 -14.86 26.70
C ASP A 380 12.95 -14.57 25.26
N TYR A 381 13.62 -13.62 24.61
CA TYR A 381 13.28 -13.21 23.26
C TYR A 381 13.29 -14.38 22.26
N ARG A 382 14.20 -15.36 22.41
CA ARG A 382 14.27 -16.54 21.52
C ARG A 382 13.08 -17.48 21.70
N LYS A 383 12.43 -17.44 22.86
CA LYS A 383 11.26 -18.26 23.19
C LYS A 383 9.94 -17.56 22.88
N ALA A 384 9.93 -16.24 22.70
CA ALA A 384 8.73 -15.47 22.43
C ALA A 384 7.91 -15.98 21.23
N PRO A 385 8.52 -16.37 20.08
CA PRO A 385 7.78 -16.97 18.96
C PRO A 385 7.03 -18.24 19.33
N LEU A 386 7.64 -19.12 20.13
CA LEU A 386 7.03 -20.38 20.56
C LEU A 386 5.80 -20.13 21.46
N VAL A 387 5.86 -19.10 22.31
CA VAL A 387 4.74 -18.71 23.16
C VAL A 387 3.57 -18.19 22.31
N VAL A 388 3.87 -17.31 21.34
CA VAL A 388 2.86 -16.75 20.44
C VAL A 388 2.27 -17.80 19.51
N GLN A 389 3.08 -18.73 19.00
CA GLN A 389 2.61 -19.87 18.21
C GLN A 389 1.58 -20.70 18.99
N ARG A 390 1.88 -21.00 20.26
CA ARG A 390 1.05 -21.87 21.10
C ARG A 390 -0.27 -21.25 21.55
N PHE A 391 -0.25 -19.98 21.93
CA PHE A 391 -1.39 -19.32 22.57
C PHE A 391 -2.03 -18.22 21.71
N GLY A 392 -1.38 -17.84 20.61
CA GLY A 392 -1.75 -16.71 19.76
C GLY A 392 -1.40 -15.35 20.36
N ASP A 393 -1.56 -15.17 21.67
CA ASP A 393 -1.28 -13.93 22.39
C ASP A 393 -0.92 -14.22 23.86
N ILE A 394 -0.14 -13.33 24.50
CA ILE A 394 0.26 -13.44 25.91
C ILE A 394 -0.96 -13.35 26.83
N LYS A 395 -1.96 -12.52 26.50
CA LYS A 395 -3.19 -12.44 27.29
C LYS A 395 -3.92 -13.79 27.37
N LYS A 396 -4.00 -14.51 26.25
CA LYS A 396 -4.59 -15.86 26.21
C LYS A 396 -3.78 -16.88 27.00
N LEU A 397 -2.46 -16.82 26.95
CA LEU A 397 -1.59 -17.65 27.80
C LEU A 397 -1.92 -17.44 29.29
N VAL A 398 -2.05 -16.18 29.71
CA VAL A 398 -2.32 -15.84 31.11
C VAL A 398 -3.70 -16.35 31.53
N GLU A 399 -4.74 -16.03 30.78
CA GLU A 399 -6.13 -16.37 31.13
C GLU A 399 -6.45 -17.86 31.00
N GLN A 400 -5.97 -18.53 29.94
CA GLN A 400 -6.39 -19.90 29.62
C GLN A 400 -5.49 -20.96 30.26
N THR A 401 -4.25 -20.60 30.61
CA THR A 401 -3.26 -21.58 31.10
C THR A 401 -2.69 -21.21 32.46
N LEU A 402 -2.16 -19.99 32.62
CA LEU A 402 -1.52 -19.63 33.89
C LEU A 402 -2.52 -19.52 35.03
N ASP A 403 -3.67 -18.88 34.81
CA ASP A 403 -4.69 -18.72 35.85
C ASP A 403 -5.24 -20.07 36.39
N PRO A 404 -5.75 -20.99 35.54
CA PRO A 404 -6.18 -22.29 36.03
C PRO A 404 -5.06 -23.07 36.72
N MET A 405 -3.83 -22.98 36.22
CA MET A 405 -2.69 -23.73 36.76
C MET A 405 -2.26 -23.21 38.14
N VAL A 406 -2.15 -21.89 38.30
CA VAL A 406 -1.80 -21.23 39.57
C VAL A 406 -2.92 -21.43 40.58
N SER A 407 -4.16 -21.21 40.18
CA SER A 407 -5.35 -21.43 41.03
C SER A 407 -5.44 -22.87 41.52
N ALA A 408 -5.27 -23.87 40.64
CA ALA A 408 -5.31 -25.28 41.03
C ALA A 408 -4.18 -25.66 41.98
N TYR A 409 -2.98 -25.09 41.78
CA TYR A 409 -1.84 -25.33 42.65
C TYR A 409 -2.12 -24.88 44.09
N PHE A 410 -2.52 -23.62 44.27
CA PHE A 410 -2.76 -23.08 45.60
C PHE A 410 -3.98 -23.70 46.29
N LYS A 411 -5.02 -24.08 45.53
CA LYS A 411 -6.16 -24.86 46.06
C LYS A 411 -5.69 -26.20 46.64
N ASN A 412 -4.83 -26.94 45.94
CA ASN A 412 -4.31 -28.23 46.42
C ASN A 412 -3.41 -28.09 47.66
N VAL A 413 -2.65 -27.00 47.75
CA VAL A 413 -1.82 -26.70 48.93
C VAL A 413 -2.71 -26.35 50.12
N ALA A 414 -3.71 -25.49 49.92
CA ALA A 414 -4.64 -25.06 50.97
C ALA A 414 -5.44 -26.21 51.57
N GLN A 415 -5.90 -27.17 50.75
CA GLN A 415 -6.65 -28.34 51.23
C GLN A 415 -5.88 -29.24 52.20
N LYS A 416 -4.54 -29.16 52.22
CA LYS A 416 -3.69 -29.98 53.09
C LYS A 416 -3.31 -29.28 54.40
N LYS A 417 -3.50 -27.96 54.49
CA LYS A 417 -3.08 -27.12 55.62
C LYS A 417 -4.29 -26.50 56.32
N THR A 418 -4.15 -26.19 57.61
CA THR A 418 -5.11 -25.34 58.34
C THR A 418 -4.91 -23.86 58.00
N LEU A 419 -5.87 -23.00 58.35
CA LEU A 419 -5.74 -21.55 58.12
C LEU A 419 -4.50 -20.95 58.82
N ILE A 420 -4.21 -21.40 60.04
CA ILE A 420 -3.06 -20.91 60.82
C ILE A 420 -1.74 -21.40 60.21
N GLU A 421 -1.66 -22.66 59.79
CA GLU A 421 -0.48 -23.21 59.10
C GLU A 421 -0.19 -22.46 57.78
N LEU A 422 -1.24 -22.00 57.08
CA LEU A 422 -1.09 -21.23 55.85
C LEU A 422 -0.51 -19.82 56.09
N LEU A 423 -0.72 -19.26 57.28
CA LEU A 423 -0.16 -17.96 57.70
C LEU A 423 1.26 -18.11 58.26
N GLN A 424 1.48 -19.10 59.13
CA GLN A 424 2.77 -19.32 59.80
C GLN A 424 3.84 -19.82 58.83
N ASP A 425 3.50 -20.77 57.95
CA ASP A 425 4.43 -21.37 57.00
C ASP A 425 4.50 -20.60 55.66
N ARG A 426 4.06 -19.34 55.62
CA ARG A 426 3.95 -18.57 54.37
C ARG A 426 5.26 -18.53 53.59
N SER A 427 6.38 -18.33 54.28
CA SER A 427 7.71 -18.29 53.67
C SER A 427 8.07 -19.64 53.02
N ASP A 428 7.79 -20.74 53.71
CA ASP A 428 8.08 -22.09 53.23
C ASP A 428 7.17 -22.47 52.04
N ILE A 429 5.89 -22.09 52.10
CA ILE A 429 4.94 -22.28 50.99
C ILE A 429 5.39 -21.47 49.78
N GLN A 430 5.86 -20.24 49.99
CA GLN A 430 6.36 -19.38 48.91
C GLN A 430 7.61 -19.98 48.25
N GLU A 431 8.58 -20.47 49.03
CA GLU A 431 9.79 -21.10 48.48
C GLU A 431 9.46 -22.40 47.71
N GLN A 432 8.60 -23.26 48.28
CA GLN A 432 8.22 -24.52 47.66
C GLN A 432 7.39 -24.32 46.40
N SER A 433 6.42 -23.40 46.44
CA SER A 433 5.60 -23.04 45.27
C SER A 433 6.46 -22.48 44.15
N GLY A 434 7.45 -21.64 44.46
CA GLY A 434 8.41 -21.14 43.46
C GLY A 434 9.16 -22.27 42.75
N LYS A 435 9.63 -23.30 43.46
CA LYS A 435 10.34 -24.45 42.87
C LYS A 435 9.43 -25.30 41.98
N GLU A 436 8.27 -25.68 42.48
CA GLU A 436 7.33 -26.56 41.75
C GLU A 436 6.68 -25.86 40.56
N MET A 437 6.31 -24.57 40.71
CA MET A 437 5.77 -23.78 39.60
C MET A 437 6.84 -23.52 38.54
N ARG A 438 8.09 -23.25 38.91
CA ARG A 438 9.16 -23.03 37.92
C ARG A 438 9.30 -24.21 36.97
N ALA A 439 9.24 -25.45 37.48
CA ALA A 439 9.26 -26.65 36.63
C ALA A 439 8.08 -26.70 35.65
N LYS A 440 6.87 -26.29 36.08
CA LYS A 440 5.69 -26.25 35.21
C LYS A 440 5.75 -25.12 34.17
N PHE A 441 6.26 -23.94 34.53
CA PHE A 441 6.37 -22.79 33.62
C PHE A 441 7.36 -23.03 32.48
N VAL A 442 8.45 -23.77 32.74
CA VAL A 442 9.42 -24.16 31.71
C VAL A 442 8.76 -24.95 30.57
N ALA A 443 7.78 -25.81 30.86
CA ALA A 443 7.02 -26.56 29.85
C ALA A 443 6.16 -25.68 28.93
N TYR A 444 5.99 -24.40 29.28
CA TYR A 444 5.30 -23.38 28.49
C TYR A 444 6.25 -22.35 27.88
N ASN A 445 7.56 -22.60 27.92
CA ASN A 445 8.61 -21.69 27.46
C ASN A 445 8.66 -20.36 28.23
N LEU A 446 8.22 -20.36 29.49
CA LEU A 446 8.23 -19.20 30.38
C LEU A 446 9.26 -19.38 31.50
N GLU A 447 9.83 -18.28 31.96
CA GLU A 447 10.78 -18.28 33.07
C GLU A 447 10.16 -17.62 34.30
N LEU A 448 9.92 -18.43 35.33
CA LEU A 448 9.41 -17.96 36.60
C LEU A 448 10.56 -17.41 37.46
N GLN A 449 10.50 -16.12 37.78
CA GLN A 449 11.49 -15.46 38.62
C GLN A 449 11.13 -15.62 40.10
N GLU A 450 9.91 -15.22 40.46
CA GLU A 450 9.46 -15.20 41.85
C GLU A 450 7.95 -15.37 41.94
N VAL A 451 7.49 -15.97 43.05
CA VAL A 451 6.09 -16.03 43.46
C VAL A 451 5.99 -15.32 44.78
N LEU A 452 5.10 -14.35 44.89
CA LEU A 452 4.82 -13.60 46.10
C LEU A 452 3.39 -13.92 46.54
N ILE A 453 3.26 -14.43 47.75
CA ILE A 453 1.97 -14.76 48.33
C ILE A 453 1.54 -13.58 49.20
N GLY A 454 0.37 -13.00 49.00
CA GLY A 454 -0.16 -11.94 49.87
C GLY A 454 -0.75 -12.47 51.18
N THR A 455 -1.26 -11.57 52.01
CA THR A 455 -2.00 -11.99 53.22
C THR A 455 -3.39 -12.50 52.85
N PRO A 456 -3.79 -13.70 53.29
CA PRO A 456 -5.14 -14.20 53.09
C PRO A 456 -6.18 -13.23 53.65
N ARG A 457 -7.26 -12.99 52.90
CA ARG A 457 -8.39 -12.17 53.32
C ARG A 457 -9.62 -13.05 53.55
N ALA A 458 -10.52 -12.61 54.41
CA ALA A 458 -11.82 -13.26 54.54
C ALA A 458 -12.63 -13.04 53.25
N ALA A 459 -13.35 -14.06 52.80
CA ALA A 459 -14.36 -13.86 51.77
C ALA A 459 -15.46 -12.89 52.28
N VAL A 460 -16.03 -12.10 51.37
CA VAL A 460 -17.07 -11.10 51.69
C VAL A 460 -18.24 -11.78 52.42
N GLY A 461 -18.46 -11.42 53.69
CA GLY A 461 -19.53 -11.95 54.54
C GLY A 461 -19.11 -12.94 55.64
N ASN A 462 -17.81 -13.16 55.88
CA ASN A 462 -17.33 -14.11 56.90
C ASN A 462 -16.43 -13.46 58.00
N ASP A 463 -17.06 -12.73 58.94
CA ASP A 463 -16.42 -11.99 60.04
C ASP A 463 -15.62 -12.87 61.03
N GLN A 464 -15.78 -14.20 60.99
CA GLN A 464 -15.06 -15.11 61.90
C GLN A 464 -13.58 -15.24 61.52
N ILE A 465 -13.27 -15.24 60.22
CA ILE A 465 -11.89 -15.30 59.73
C ILE A 465 -11.16 -14.01 60.09
N GLU A 466 -11.82 -12.86 59.98
CA GLU A 466 -11.24 -11.56 60.28
C GLU A 466 -10.89 -11.40 61.76
N LYS A 467 -11.72 -11.94 62.67
CA LYS A 467 -11.43 -11.99 64.11
C LYS A 467 -10.23 -12.89 64.45
N VAL A 468 -10.07 -14.02 63.76
CA VAL A 468 -8.91 -14.92 63.95
C VAL A 468 -7.63 -14.27 63.39
N LEU A 469 -7.73 -13.59 62.25
CA LEU A 469 -6.61 -12.86 61.65
C LEU A 469 -6.14 -11.65 62.49
N GLN A 470 -7.05 -10.97 63.21
CA GLN A 470 -6.71 -9.84 64.09
C GLN A 470 -6.13 -10.26 65.46
N GLN A 471 -6.30 -11.53 65.86
CA GLN A 471 -5.82 -12.05 67.14
C GLN A 471 -4.41 -12.69 67.05
N LEU A 472 -3.92 -12.91 65.84
CA LEU A 472 -2.56 -13.36 65.50
C LEU A 472 -1.69 -12.17 65.14
#